data_AF-W2L972-F1
#
_entry.id   AF-W2L972-F1
#
_cell.length_a   1.000
_cell.length_b   1.000
_cell.length_c   1.000
_cell.angle_alpha   90.00
_cell.angle_beta   90.00
_cell.angle_gamma   90.00
#
_symmetry.space_group_name_H-M   'P 1'
#
loop_
_entity.id
_entity.type
_entity.pdbx_description
1 polymer ?
#
loop_
_entity_poly.entity_id
_entity_poly.type
_entity_poly.pdbx_seq_one_letter_code
_entity_poly.pdbx_strand_id
1 'polypeptide(L)'
;MAETKSGDTEHGTTKRVGLDSGKALLAHGPSVMHEFVASRLEASLGGELPQMEVRFTDLSVSADITVVEDDGNSSDLPTLWNTVRKSVSGIGRKKQVVHKEILKNVTGAFRPGTMTLVLGQPGSGKSSLMKVLSGRFPMAKNVTVSGDITYNGLSQAEIKSQLPQFLSYVPQHDKHFATLTVRETLEYAHEFCGGELKRRAGELLTQGQPDENAEAQAVAKAVFDHYPEVVVNQLGLVNCQDTIVGDALLRGVSGGERKRVTTGEMEFGM
;
A
#
# COMPACT_ATOMS: atom_id res chain seq x y z
N MET A 1 50.00 10.60 -6.56
CA MET A 1 49.85 9.93 -7.87
C MET A 1 48.80 8.86 -7.72
N ALA A 2 47.56 9.19 -8.07
CA ALA A 2 46.47 8.25 -8.26
C ALA A 2 45.57 8.89 -9.32
N GLU A 3 45.61 8.33 -10.52
CA GLU A 3 44.87 8.78 -11.70
C GLU A 3 43.36 8.59 -11.50
N THR A 4 42.61 9.67 -11.59
CA THR A 4 41.16 9.62 -11.77
C THR A 4 40.89 9.57 -13.27
N LYS A 5 40.57 8.39 -13.80
CA LYS A 5 40.07 8.21 -15.17
C LYS A 5 38.69 8.86 -15.29
N SER A 6 38.58 9.87 -16.15
CA SER A 6 37.31 10.38 -16.65
C SER A 6 36.62 9.30 -17.48
N GLY A 7 35.45 8.84 -17.02
CA GLY A 7 34.57 8.01 -17.84
C GLY A 7 33.89 8.87 -18.89
N ASP A 8 34.11 8.51 -20.15
CA ASP A 8 33.50 9.11 -21.33
C ASP A 8 31.97 9.08 -21.25
N THR A 9 31.35 10.24 -21.45
CA THR A 9 29.90 10.38 -21.62
C THR A 9 29.54 9.97 -23.05
N GLU A 10 29.32 8.67 -23.26
CA GLU A 10 28.65 8.19 -24.47
C GLU A 10 27.26 8.82 -24.56
N HIS A 11 27.05 9.64 -25.60
CA HIS A 11 25.74 10.14 -26.01
C HIS A 11 24.86 8.94 -26.38
N GLY A 12 24.06 8.49 -25.42
CA GLY A 12 23.18 7.34 -25.54
C GLY A 12 22.05 7.59 -26.54
N THR A 13 21.99 6.72 -27.54
CA THR A 13 20.86 6.53 -28.44
C THR A 13 19.58 6.39 -27.62
N THR A 14 18.55 7.20 -27.89
CA THR A 14 17.27 7.14 -27.19
C THR A 14 16.67 5.75 -27.34
N LYS A 15 16.76 4.91 -26.30
CA LYS A 15 16.25 3.54 -26.32
C LYS A 15 14.73 3.60 -26.44
N ARG A 16 14.19 3.19 -27.58
CA ARG A 16 12.75 3.25 -27.86
C ARG A 16 12.03 2.20 -27.02
N VAL A 17 11.11 2.64 -26.17
CA VAL A 17 10.21 1.79 -25.37
C VAL A 17 9.03 1.36 -26.26
N GLY A 18 8.71 0.07 -26.28
CA GLY A 18 7.55 -0.45 -27.02
C GLY A 18 6.27 -0.36 -26.17
N LEU A 19 5.13 -0.14 -26.83
CA LEU A 19 3.82 0.07 -26.18
C LEU A 19 2.83 -1.07 -26.43
N ASP A 20 3.28 -2.15 -27.07
CA ASP A 20 2.46 -3.27 -27.55
C ASP A 20 2.23 -4.38 -26.52
N SER A 21 3.04 -4.43 -25.47
CA SER A 21 2.97 -5.44 -24.40
C SER A 21 3.70 -4.98 -23.14
N GLY A 22 3.42 -5.60 -21.99
CA GLY A 22 4.15 -5.31 -20.75
C GLY A 22 5.63 -5.66 -20.86
N LYS A 23 5.95 -6.71 -21.64
CA LYS A 23 7.34 -7.09 -21.94
C LYS A 23 8.05 -6.06 -22.81
N ALA A 24 7.37 -5.46 -23.79
CA ALA A 24 7.95 -4.40 -24.62
C ALA A 24 8.18 -3.11 -23.82
N LEU A 25 7.25 -2.77 -22.91
CA LEU A 25 7.42 -1.66 -21.96
C LEU A 25 8.66 -1.86 -21.07
N LEU A 26 8.92 -3.09 -20.64
CA LEU A 26 10.03 -3.44 -19.75
C LEU A 26 11.31 -3.90 -20.46
N ALA A 27 11.38 -3.83 -21.80
CA ALA A 27 12.49 -4.38 -22.58
C ALA A 27 13.87 -3.82 -22.19
N HIS A 28 13.91 -2.57 -21.74
CA HIS A 28 15.12 -1.87 -21.28
C HIS A 28 15.22 -1.74 -19.76
N GLY A 29 14.35 -2.44 -19.03
CA GLY A 29 14.26 -2.44 -17.58
C GLY A 29 13.25 -1.45 -16.99
N PRO A 30 12.87 -1.62 -15.71
CA PRO A 30 11.85 -0.81 -15.04
C PRO A 30 12.19 0.69 -14.98
N SER A 31 13.44 1.04 -14.68
CA SER A 31 13.85 2.43 -14.54
C SER A 31 13.68 3.23 -15.83
N VAL A 32 14.07 2.64 -16.97
CA VAL A 32 13.91 3.27 -18.30
C VAL A 32 12.43 3.41 -18.64
N MET A 33 11.60 2.43 -18.30
CA MET A 33 10.14 2.51 -18.49
C MET A 33 9.55 3.65 -17.67
N HIS A 34 9.88 3.75 -16.37
CA HIS A 34 9.34 4.80 -15.50
C HIS A 34 9.81 6.21 -15.92
N GLU A 35 11.07 6.37 -16.32
CA GLU A 35 11.59 7.65 -16.84
C GLU A 35 10.90 8.04 -18.16
N PHE A 36 10.73 7.08 -19.08
CA PHE A 36 10.01 7.29 -20.33
C PHE A 36 8.56 7.75 -20.07
N VAL A 37 7.82 7.03 -19.22
CA VAL A 37 6.44 7.38 -18.86
C VAL A 37 6.38 8.75 -18.19
N ALA A 38 7.23 8.99 -17.17
CA ALA A 38 7.26 10.26 -16.44
C ALA A 38 7.48 11.45 -17.38
N SER A 39 8.48 11.38 -18.26
CA SER A 39 8.79 12.49 -19.18
C SER A 39 7.61 12.89 -20.08
N ARG A 40 6.78 11.92 -20.50
CA ARG A 40 5.59 12.19 -21.33
C ARG A 40 4.43 12.74 -20.52
N LEU A 41 4.21 12.19 -19.33
CA LEU A 41 3.17 12.70 -18.44
C LEU A 41 3.50 14.13 -18.00
N GLU A 42 4.74 14.44 -17.64
CA GLU A 42 5.17 15.78 -17.20
C GLU A 42 5.05 16.82 -18.32
N ALA A 43 5.44 16.46 -19.55
CA ALA A 43 5.26 17.32 -20.72
C ALA A 43 3.79 17.69 -20.93
N SER A 44 2.88 16.72 -20.73
CA SER A 44 1.44 16.93 -20.90
C SER A 44 0.75 17.59 -19.70
N LEU A 45 1.29 17.42 -18.49
CA LEU A 45 0.80 18.04 -17.26
C LEU A 45 1.35 19.45 -17.04
N GLY A 46 2.35 19.88 -17.82
CA GLY A 46 2.96 21.21 -17.71
C GLY A 46 3.86 21.38 -16.48
N GLY A 47 4.31 20.29 -15.86
CA GLY A 47 5.14 20.30 -14.65
C GLY A 47 5.53 18.92 -14.17
N GLU A 48 6.36 18.87 -13.11
CA GLU A 48 6.83 17.63 -12.51
C GLU A 48 5.68 16.80 -11.92
N LEU A 49 5.82 15.47 -11.94
CA LEU A 49 4.83 14.59 -11.33
C LEU A 49 4.72 14.84 -9.82
N PRO A 50 3.49 14.90 -9.28
CA PRO A 50 3.29 15.18 -7.86
C PRO A 50 3.95 14.09 -7.00
N GLN A 51 4.74 14.54 -6.03
CA GLN A 51 5.36 13.68 -5.01
C GLN A 51 4.57 13.76 -3.71
N MET A 52 4.67 12.75 -2.85
CA MET A 52 3.98 12.72 -1.55
C MET A 52 4.99 12.70 -0.39
N GLU A 53 4.97 13.73 0.44
CA GLU A 53 5.58 13.73 1.77
C GLU A 53 4.51 13.51 2.84
N VAL A 54 4.72 12.50 3.70
CA VAL A 54 3.88 12.26 4.88
C VAL A 54 4.63 12.73 6.11
N ARG A 55 4.12 13.74 6.81
CA ARG A 55 4.73 14.29 8.03
C ARG A 55 3.81 14.07 9.22
N PHE A 56 4.39 13.76 10.36
CA PHE A 56 3.65 13.58 11.61
C PHE A 56 4.43 14.21 12.77
N THR A 57 3.71 14.90 13.65
CA THR A 57 4.27 15.65 14.79
C THR A 57 3.52 15.30 16.05
N ASP A 58 4.26 14.95 17.10
CA ASP A 58 3.75 14.61 18.43
C ASP A 58 2.62 13.57 18.40
N LEU A 59 2.74 12.61 17.48
CA LEU A 59 1.71 11.60 17.24
C LEU A 59 1.65 10.63 18.41
N SER A 60 0.51 10.60 19.08
CA SER A 60 0.20 9.72 20.21
C SER A 60 -1.08 8.95 19.95
N VAL A 61 -1.07 7.68 20.33
CA VAL A 61 -2.22 6.78 20.19
C VAL A 61 -2.37 6.01 21.48
N SER A 62 -3.55 6.07 22.09
CA SER A 62 -3.87 5.36 23.32
C SER A 62 -5.19 4.61 23.20
N ALA A 63 -5.34 3.55 23.98
CA ALA A 63 -6.58 2.79 24.06
C ALA A 63 -6.91 2.41 25.52
N ASP A 64 -8.16 2.60 25.90
CA ASP A 64 -8.71 2.17 27.19
C ASP A 64 -9.24 0.73 27.05
N ILE A 65 -8.57 -0.21 27.72
CA ILE A 65 -8.87 -1.64 27.62
C ILE A 65 -9.60 -2.07 28.88
N THR A 66 -10.81 -2.62 28.71
CA THR A 66 -11.52 -3.26 29.82
C THR A 66 -10.91 -4.63 30.08
N VAL A 67 -10.25 -4.79 31.23
CA VAL A 67 -9.71 -6.06 31.67
C VAL A 67 -10.83 -6.83 32.38
N VAL A 68 -11.16 -7.99 31.86
CA VAL A 68 -11.96 -8.97 32.57
C VAL A 68 -10.96 -9.86 33.29
N GLU A 69 -10.94 -9.80 34.62
CA GLU A 69 -10.22 -10.79 35.43
C GLU A 69 -10.83 -12.16 35.13
N ASP A 70 -10.06 -13.01 34.45
CA ASP A 70 -10.40 -14.41 34.28
C ASP A 70 -10.08 -15.08 35.62
N ASP A 71 -11.08 -15.19 36.50
CA ASP A 71 -10.98 -16.09 37.65
C ASP A 71 -10.62 -17.45 37.07
N GLY A 72 -9.49 -18.05 37.46
CA GLY A 72 -8.86 -19.23 36.85
C GLY A 72 -9.66 -20.54 36.83
N ASN A 73 -10.99 -20.49 36.70
CA ASN A 73 -11.91 -21.58 36.42
C ASN A 73 -12.18 -21.68 34.90
N SER A 74 -11.13 -21.56 34.08
CA SER A 74 -11.18 -21.62 32.62
C SER A 74 -11.22 -23.06 32.09
N SER A 75 -12.22 -23.82 32.52
CA SER A 75 -12.62 -25.07 31.85
C SER A 75 -14.10 -25.41 32.00
N ASP A 76 -14.95 -24.46 32.39
CA ASP A 76 -16.38 -24.72 32.46
C ASP A 76 -17.02 -24.53 31.08
N LEU A 77 -17.38 -25.65 30.45
CA LEU A 77 -18.18 -25.70 29.23
C LEU A 77 -19.40 -24.78 29.37
N PRO A 78 -19.84 -24.10 28.29
CA PRO A 78 -20.98 -23.20 28.31
C PRO A 78 -22.27 -24.01 28.44
N THR A 79 -22.58 -24.44 29.67
CA THR A 79 -23.88 -25.00 30.02
C THR A 79 -24.80 -23.86 30.43
N LEU A 80 -26.11 -24.04 30.23
CA LEU A 80 -27.12 -23.06 30.61
C LEU A 80 -26.96 -22.59 32.07
N TRP A 81 -26.60 -23.52 32.96
CA TRP A 81 -26.33 -23.23 34.37
C TRP A 81 -25.11 -22.32 34.57
N ASN A 82 -24.00 -22.58 33.88
CA ASN A 82 -22.79 -21.77 33.97
C ASN A 82 -23.01 -20.36 33.40
N THR A 83 -23.82 -20.22 32.36
CA THR A 83 -24.19 -18.92 31.78
C THR A 83 -25.08 -18.11 32.72
N VAL A 84 -26.07 -18.74 33.35
CA VAL A 84 -26.95 -18.09 34.34
C VAL A 84 -26.13 -17.67 35.57
N ARG A 85 -25.29 -18.56 36.10
CA ARG A 85 -24.41 -18.26 37.23
C ARG A 85 -23.43 -17.12 36.92
N LYS A 86 -22.79 -17.13 35.75
CA LYS A 86 -21.91 -16.02 35.30
C LYS A 86 -22.67 -14.71 35.15
N SER A 87 -23.90 -14.76 34.62
CA SER A 87 -24.77 -13.59 34.48
C SER A 87 -25.16 -12.98 35.82
N VAL A 88 -25.50 -13.81 36.81
CA VAL A 88 -25.85 -13.36 38.17
C VAL A 88 -24.61 -12.85 38.93
N SER A 89 -23.45 -13.51 38.79
CA SER A 89 -22.20 -13.05 39.39
C SER A 89 -21.59 -11.80 38.73
N GLY A 90 -22.05 -11.44 37.53
CA GLY A 90 -21.59 -10.27 36.78
C GLY A 90 -22.25 -8.95 37.22
N ILE A 91 -23.38 -9.02 37.95
CA ILE A 91 -24.10 -7.87 38.49
C ILE A 91 -23.33 -7.36 39.72
N GLY A 92 -22.30 -6.54 39.50
CA GLY A 92 -21.54 -5.88 40.57
C GLY A 92 -20.03 -5.87 40.41
N ARG A 93 -19.45 -6.58 39.43
CA ARG A 93 -18.00 -6.54 39.19
C ARG A 93 -17.60 -5.16 38.64
N LYS A 94 -16.74 -4.45 39.37
CA LYS A 94 -16.09 -3.23 38.86
C LYS A 94 -15.25 -3.62 37.65
N LYS A 95 -15.64 -3.15 36.47
CA LYS A 95 -14.85 -3.30 35.26
C LYS A 95 -13.56 -2.51 35.44
N GLN A 96 -12.43 -3.19 35.55
CA GLN A 96 -11.13 -2.53 35.59
C GLN A 96 -10.78 -2.07 34.18
N VAL A 97 -10.57 -0.76 34.01
CA VAL A 97 -10.12 -0.18 32.75
C VAL A 97 -8.64 0.15 32.87
N VAL A 98 -7.83 -0.38 31.96
CA VAL A 98 -6.40 -0.10 31.87
C VAL A 98 -6.15 0.79 30.67
N HIS A 99 -5.54 1.95 30.93
CA HIS A 99 -5.10 2.86 29.87
C HIS A 99 -3.80 2.34 29.26
N LYS A 100 -3.77 2.15 27.93
CA LYS A 100 -2.60 1.68 27.19
C LYS A 100 -2.20 2.67 26.13
N GLU A 101 -1.04 3.28 26.30
CA GLU A 101 -0.38 4.05 25.25
C GLU A 101 0.31 3.11 24.25
N ILE A 102 -0.07 3.24 22.98
CA ILE A 102 0.43 2.45 21.85
C ILE A 102 1.55 3.21 21.13
N LEU A 103 1.36 4.50 20.88
CA LEU A 103 2.37 5.43 20.34
C LEU A 103 2.50 6.62 21.29
N LYS A 104 3.72 7.12 21.48
CA LYS A 104 4.05 8.17 22.45
C LYS A 104 4.87 9.27 21.77
N ASN A 105 4.21 10.39 21.46
CA ASN A 105 4.79 11.63 20.94
C ASN A 105 5.80 11.38 19.81
N VAL A 106 5.39 10.61 18.80
CA VAL A 106 6.26 10.24 17.68
C VAL A 106 6.25 11.36 16.66
N THR A 107 7.43 11.85 16.28
CA THR A 107 7.60 12.90 15.26
C THR A 107 8.53 12.41 14.15
N GLY A 108 8.17 12.68 12.90
CA GLY A 108 8.94 12.23 11.74
C GLY A 108 8.32 12.61 10.41
N ALA A 109 8.99 12.23 9.33
CA ALA A 109 8.50 12.41 7.97
C ALA A 109 8.98 11.28 7.06
N PHE A 110 8.11 10.84 6.15
CA PHE A 110 8.43 9.97 5.03
C PHE A 110 8.54 10.82 3.78
N ARG A 111 9.76 10.92 3.25
CA ARG A 111 10.07 11.76 2.10
C ARG A 111 9.94 10.98 0.79
N PRO A 112 9.48 11.63 -0.29
CA PRO A 112 9.44 11.02 -1.61
C PRO A 112 10.83 10.57 -2.07
N GLY A 113 10.88 9.52 -2.89
CA GLY A 113 12.13 8.96 -3.41
C GLY A 113 13.02 8.25 -2.37
N THR A 114 12.53 8.04 -1.14
CA THR A 114 13.30 7.37 -0.08
C THR A 114 12.63 6.10 0.42
N MET A 115 13.43 5.13 0.85
CA MET A 115 12.95 3.96 1.58
C MET A 115 13.23 4.15 3.08
N THR A 116 12.17 4.22 3.88
CA THR A 116 12.30 4.36 5.34
C THR A 116 12.12 3.01 6.04
N LEU A 117 13.12 2.60 6.82
CA LEU A 117 13.08 1.38 7.61
C LEU A 117 12.66 1.68 9.06
N VAL A 118 11.49 1.18 9.49
CA VAL A 118 10.99 1.33 10.86
C VAL A 118 11.29 0.06 11.67
N LEU A 119 12.18 0.16 12.65
CA LEU A 119 12.59 -0.95 13.52
C LEU A 119 12.07 -0.77 14.94
N GLY A 120 11.80 -1.89 15.60
CA GLY A 120 11.37 -1.93 17.00
C GLY A 120 10.91 -3.31 17.42
N GLN A 121 10.93 -3.60 18.72
CA GLN A 121 10.50 -4.88 19.28
C GLN A 121 9.03 -5.23 18.95
N PRO A 122 8.63 -6.51 18.97
CA PRO A 122 7.22 -6.89 18.87
C PRO A 122 6.36 -6.09 19.86
N GLY A 123 5.20 -5.59 19.41
CA GLY A 123 4.31 -4.76 20.23
C GLY A 123 4.72 -3.28 20.38
N SER A 124 5.84 -2.83 19.79
CA SER A 124 6.29 -1.42 19.86
C SER A 124 5.45 -0.41 19.08
N GLY A 125 4.30 -0.81 18.51
CA GLY A 125 3.43 0.10 17.76
C GLY A 125 3.76 0.32 16.28
N LYS A 126 4.75 -0.37 15.69
CA LYS A 126 5.10 -0.20 14.25
C LYS A 126 3.88 -0.30 13.31
N SER A 127 3.14 -1.40 13.41
CA SER A 127 1.95 -1.60 12.57
C SER A 127 0.84 -0.60 12.91
N SER A 128 0.79 -0.10 14.14
CA SER A 128 -0.13 0.97 14.55
C SER A 128 0.23 2.29 13.88
N LEU A 129 1.52 2.67 13.90
CA LEU A 129 2.03 3.86 13.21
C LEU A 129 1.68 3.80 11.72
N MET A 130 2.02 2.70 11.04
CA MET A 130 1.71 2.57 9.61
C MET A 130 0.21 2.66 9.31
N LYS A 131 -0.64 2.06 10.15
CA LYS A 131 -2.11 2.12 9.97
C LYS A 131 -2.67 3.52 10.23
N VAL A 132 -2.14 4.25 11.20
CA VAL A 132 -2.57 5.62 11.49
C VAL A 132 -2.20 6.53 10.33
N LEU A 133 -0.96 6.44 9.83
CA LEU A 133 -0.51 7.21 8.67
C LEU A 133 -1.23 6.81 7.38
N SER A 134 -1.67 5.56 7.22
CA SER A 134 -2.46 5.15 6.06
C SER A 134 -3.97 5.42 6.22
N GLY A 135 -4.41 6.05 7.31
CA GLY A 135 -5.83 6.27 7.64
C GLY A 135 -6.66 4.99 7.88
N ARG A 136 -6.01 3.86 8.12
CA ARG A 136 -6.63 2.52 8.30
C ARG A 136 -6.59 2.05 9.76
N PHE A 137 -6.26 2.93 10.71
CA PHE A 137 -6.29 2.58 12.13
C PHE A 137 -7.75 2.46 12.61
N PRO A 138 -8.11 1.37 13.32
CA PRO A 138 -9.48 1.18 13.79
C PRO A 138 -9.81 2.20 14.89
N MET A 139 -10.68 3.16 14.57
CA MET A 139 -11.16 4.16 15.51
C MET A 139 -12.39 3.66 16.27
N ALA A 140 -12.15 3.00 17.41
CA ALA A 140 -13.20 2.63 18.36
C ALA A 140 -13.39 3.71 19.43
N LYS A 141 -14.52 3.71 20.15
CA LYS A 141 -14.84 4.72 21.18
C LYS A 141 -13.80 4.80 22.31
N ASN A 142 -13.06 3.73 22.54
CA ASN A 142 -12.04 3.62 23.56
C ASN A 142 -10.63 3.95 23.04
N VAL A 143 -10.50 4.45 21.81
CA VAL A 143 -9.22 4.83 21.19
C VAL A 143 -9.14 6.34 21.09
N THR A 144 -7.98 6.89 21.46
CA THR A 144 -7.67 8.31 21.29
C THR A 144 -6.43 8.43 20.42
N VAL A 145 -6.48 9.34 19.44
CA VAL A 145 -5.36 9.71 18.58
C VAL A 145 -5.17 11.22 18.70
N SER A 146 -3.95 11.66 18.97
CA SER A 146 -3.58 13.07 19.10
C SER A 146 -2.27 13.37 18.38
N GLY A 147 -1.99 14.65 18.15
CA GLY A 147 -0.89 15.11 17.30
C GLY A 147 -1.37 15.39 15.87
N ASP A 148 -0.44 15.81 15.03
CA ASP A 148 -0.73 16.27 13.67
C ASP A 148 -0.18 15.31 12.63
N ILE A 149 -0.94 15.10 11.55
CA ILE A 149 -0.50 14.32 10.38
C ILE A 149 -0.85 15.13 9.13
N THR A 150 0.15 15.40 8.30
CA THR A 150 0.00 16.14 7.05
C THR A 150 0.58 15.38 5.85
N TYR A 151 -0.02 15.64 4.69
CA TYR A 151 0.30 15.07 3.39
C TYR A 151 0.51 16.24 2.43
N ASN A 152 1.77 16.53 2.09
CA ASN A 152 2.14 17.76 1.38
C ASN A 152 1.56 19.05 2.01
N GLY A 153 1.50 19.09 3.35
CA GLY A 153 0.95 20.23 4.11
C GLY A 153 -0.56 20.20 4.35
N LEU A 154 -1.32 19.34 3.66
CA LEU A 154 -2.75 19.13 3.92
C LEU A 154 -2.95 18.17 5.10
N SER A 155 -3.86 18.49 6.01
CA SER A 155 -4.16 17.64 7.16
C SER A 155 -4.85 16.34 6.75
N GLN A 156 -4.69 15.29 7.56
CA GLN A 156 -5.39 14.01 7.34
C GLN A 156 -6.91 14.17 7.26
N ALA A 157 -7.48 15.13 7.99
CA ALA A 157 -8.91 15.38 8.00
C ALA A 157 -9.41 15.92 6.64
N GLU A 158 -8.63 16.79 6.00
CA GLU A 158 -8.96 17.41 4.71
C GLU A 158 -8.99 16.39 3.57
N ILE A 159 -8.06 15.44 3.57
CA ILE A 159 -7.91 14.46 2.47
C ILE A 159 -8.40 13.06 2.81
N LYS A 160 -9.11 12.88 3.92
CA LYS A 160 -9.47 11.56 4.46
C LYS A 160 -10.17 10.65 3.43
N SER A 161 -11.06 11.21 2.61
CA SER A 161 -11.80 10.46 1.58
C SER A 161 -10.94 10.06 0.38
N GLN A 162 -9.89 10.82 0.10
CA GLN A 162 -8.98 10.60 -1.03
C GLN A 162 -7.71 9.85 -0.63
N LEU A 163 -7.42 9.78 0.67
CA LEU A 163 -6.22 9.14 1.20
C LEU A 163 -5.95 7.72 0.66
N PRO A 164 -6.97 6.86 0.44
CA PRO A 164 -6.75 5.54 -0.17
C PRO A 164 -6.17 5.60 -1.60
N GLN A 165 -6.44 6.67 -2.36
CA GLN A 165 -5.92 6.90 -3.73
C GLN A 165 -4.43 7.30 -3.70
N PHE A 166 -3.98 7.90 -2.60
CA PHE A 166 -2.59 8.35 -2.46
C PHE A 166 -1.70 7.38 -1.69
N LEU A 167 -2.28 6.50 -0.87
CA LEU A 167 -1.54 5.62 0.03
C LEU A 167 -1.99 4.17 -0.06
N SER A 168 -1.09 3.36 -0.60
CA SER A 168 -1.19 1.90 -0.56
C SER A 168 -0.67 1.34 0.77
N TYR A 169 -1.41 0.39 1.36
CA TYR A 169 -1.04 -0.29 2.60
C TYR A 169 -1.06 -1.80 2.42
N VAL A 170 0.12 -2.42 2.41
CA VAL A 170 0.27 -3.87 2.36
C VAL A 170 0.13 -4.45 3.79
N PRO A 171 -0.96 -5.18 4.09
CA PRO A 171 -1.18 -5.74 5.43
C PRO A 171 -0.18 -6.85 5.75
N GLN A 172 -0.02 -7.20 7.04
CA GLN A 172 0.86 -8.31 7.45
C GLN A 172 0.36 -9.67 6.93
N HIS A 173 -0.96 -9.88 6.94
CA HIS A 173 -1.59 -11.10 6.47
C HIS A 173 -2.11 -10.93 5.06
N ASP A 174 -1.77 -11.88 4.20
CA ASP A 174 -2.19 -11.92 2.81
C ASP A 174 -3.57 -12.61 2.73
N LYS A 175 -4.52 -12.00 2.02
CA LYS A 175 -5.88 -12.52 1.87
C LYS A 175 -6.22 -12.50 0.39
N HIS A 176 -6.37 -13.69 -0.19
CA HIS A 176 -6.60 -13.90 -1.61
C HIS A 176 -7.73 -14.91 -1.81
N PHE A 177 -8.32 -14.92 -3.00
CA PHE A 177 -9.12 -16.06 -3.44
C PHE A 177 -8.18 -17.23 -3.75
N ALA A 178 -8.20 -18.26 -2.91
CA ALA A 178 -7.23 -19.37 -2.97
C ALA A 178 -7.22 -20.12 -4.31
N THR A 179 -8.34 -20.10 -5.05
CA THR A 179 -8.52 -20.83 -6.31
C THR A 179 -8.12 -20.04 -7.54
N LEU A 180 -7.91 -18.72 -7.43
CA LEU A 180 -7.44 -17.91 -8.55
C LEU A 180 -5.94 -18.10 -8.73
N THR A 181 -5.49 -18.07 -9.98
CA THR A 181 -4.08 -17.95 -10.34
C THR A 181 -3.56 -16.56 -10.01
N VAL A 182 -2.24 -16.44 -9.86
CA VAL A 182 -1.59 -15.13 -9.66
C VAL A 182 -1.98 -14.13 -10.75
N ARG A 183 -2.00 -14.56 -12.01
CA ARG A 183 -2.42 -13.75 -13.16
C ARG A 183 -3.86 -13.29 -12.99
N GLU A 184 -4.80 -14.22 -12.77
CA GLU A 184 -6.22 -13.89 -12.59
C GLU A 184 -6.44 -12.96 -11.41
N THR A 185 -5.72 -13.13 -10.30
CA THR A 185 -5.79 -12.23 -9.14
C THR A 185 -5.38 -10.80 -9.50
N LEU A 186 -4.28 -10.61 -10.23
CA LEU A 186 -3.79 -9.29 -10.61
C LEU A 186 -4.67 -8.65 -11.70
N GLU A 187 -5.12 -9.42 -12.69
CA GLU A 187 -6.06 -8.96 -13.72
C GLU A 187 -7.40 -8.55 -13.09
N TYR A 188 -7.91 -9.33 -12.13
CA TYR A 188 -9.10 -8.99 -11.36
C TYR A 188 -8.90 -7.66 -10.61
N ALA A 189 -7.82 -7.51 -9.85
CA ALA A 189 -7.54 -6.27 -9.14
C ALA A 189 -7.43 -5.07 -10.09
N HIS A 190 -6.76 -5.24 -11.23
CA HIS A 190 -6.61 -4.21 -12.25
C HIS A 190 -7.95 -3.75 -12.84
N GLU A 191 -8.82 -4.68 -13.23
CA GLU A 191 -10.12 -4.37 -13.83
C GLU A 191 -11.03 -3.58 -12.87
N PHE A 192 -11.07 -3.99 -11.59
CA PHE A 192 -11.99 -3.39 -10.61
C PHE A 192 -11.44 -2.16 -9.89
N CYS A 193 -10.12 -1.98 -9.83
CA CYS A 193 -9.50 -0.85 -9.13
C CYS A 193 -8.86 0.18 -10.08
N GLY A 194 -8.36 -0.23 -11.25
CA GLY A 194 -7.58 0.64 -12.13
C GLY A 194 -8.42 1.52 -13.07
N GLY A 195 -9.69 1.21 -13.31
CA GLY A 195 -10.48 1.84 -14.38
C GLY A 195 -10.58 3.37 -14.33
N GLU A 196 -10.39 3.99 -13.16
CA GLU A 196 -10.48 5.44 -13.00
C GLU A 196 -9.34 6.19 -13.69
N LEU A 197 -8.10 5.65 -13.69
CA LEU A 197 -6.94 6.26 -14.34
C LEU A 197 -7.16 6.36 -15.86
N LYS A 198 -7.65 5.29 -16.48
CA LYS A 198 -7.98 5.24 -17.92
C LYS A 198 -9.06 6.26 -18.30
N ARG A 199 -10.04 6.48 -17.42
CA ARG A 199 -11.12 7.44 -17.63
C ARG A 199 -10.64 8.89 -17.51
N ARG A 200 -9.76 9.18 -16.55
CA ARG A 200 -9.32 10.55 -16.24
C ARG A 200 -8.09 10.99 -17.02
N ALA A 201 -7.30 10.07 -17.58
CA ALA A 201 -6.11 10.41 -18.37
C ALA A 201 -6.40 11.39 -19.52
N GLY A 202 -7.52 11.21 -20.23
CA GLY A 202 -7.92 12.11 -21.32
C GLY A 202 -8.33 13.52 -20.87
N GLU A 203 -8.73 13.69 -19.60
CA GLU A 203 -9.09 14.99 -19.04
C GLU A 203 -7.86 15.70 -18.44
N LEU A 204 -6.95 14.95 -17.84
CA LEU A 204 -5.81 15.47 -17.10
C LEU A 204 -4.61 15.80 -18.00
N LEU A 205 -4.38 15.02 -19.06
CA LEU A 205 -3.24 15.14 -19.98
C LEU A 205 -3.56 16.08 -21.14
N THR A 206 -3.72 17.37 -20.83
CA THR A 206 -4.20 18.39 -21.77
C THR A 206 -3.43 19.71 -21.75
N GLN A 207 -2.44 19.87 -20.87
CA GLN A 207 -1.74 21.15 -20.66
C GLN A 207 -0.52 21.35 -21.57
N GLY A 208 0.03 20.27 -22.14
CA GLY A 208 1.16 20.32 -23.08
C GLY A 208 0.76 20.69 -24.51
N GLN A 209 1.69 20.56 -25.46
CA GLN A 209 1.37 20.71 -26.88
C GLN A 209 0.43 19.59 -27.37
N PRO A 210 -0.37 19.81 -28.43
CA PRO A 210 -1.32 18.79 -28.92
C PRO A 210 -0.69 17.43 -29.21
N ASP A 211 0.51 17.42 -29.82
CA ASP A 211 1.24 16.19 -30.13
C ASP A 211 1.77 15.51 -28.86
N GLU A 212 2.26 16.28 -27.89
CA GLU A 212 2.75 15.78 -26.59
C GLU A 212 1.61 15.19 -25.76
N ASN A 213 0.44 15.84 -25.78
CA ASN A 213 -0.76 15.35 -25.10
C ASN A 213 -1.24 14.04 -25.73
N ALA A 214 -1.28 13.96 -27.06
CA ALA A 214 -1.65 12.72 -27.76
C ALA A 214 -0.67 11.58 -27.47
N GLU A 215 0.63 11.86 -27.44
CA GLU A 215 1.65 10.88 -27.06
C GLU A 215 1.49 10.43 -25.60
N ALA A 216 1.32 11.36 -24.66
CA ALA A 216 1.14 11.06 -23.24
C ALA A 216 -0.11 10.22 -22.98
N GLN A 217 -1.23 10.52 -23.65
CA GLN A 217 -2.45 9.75 -23.57
C GLN A 217 -2.27 8.34 -24.15
N ALA A 218 -1.56 8.18 -25.27
CA ALA A 218 -1.26 6.88 -25.85
C ALA A 218 -0.37 6.03 -24.93
N VAL A 219 0.65 6.65 -24.32
CA VAL A 219 1.54 5.99 -23.35
C VAL A 219 0.78 5.60 -22.10
N ALA A 220 0.00 6.50 -21.50
CA ALA A 220 -0.81 6.21 -20.32
C ALA A 220 -1.78 5.06 -20.57
N LYS A 221 -2.45 5.05 -21.73
CA LYS A 221 -3.34 3.97 -22.15
C LYS A 221 -2.60 2.64 -22.30
N ALA A 222 -1.43 2.64 -22.97
CA ALA A 222 -0.65 1.42 -23.17
C ALA A 222 -0.12 0.84 -21.84
N VAL A 223 0.42 1.70 -20.97
CA VAL A 223 0.87 1.29 -19.64
C VAL A 223 -0.29 0.69 -18.86
N PHE A 224 -1.45 1.34 -18.88
CA PHE A 224 -2.64 0.84 -18.21
C PHE A 224 -3.08 -0.53 -18.74
N ASP A 225 -3.29 -0.64 -20.06
CA ASP A 225 -3.80 -1.87 -20.69
C ASP A 225 -2.85 -3.08 -20.48
N HIS A 226 -1.55 -2.82 -20.27
CA HIS A 226 -0.54 -3.85 -20.02
C HIS A 226 -0.03 -3.89 -18.57
N TYR A 227 -0.67 -3.16 -17.66
CA TYR A 227 -0.16 -2.99 -16.30
C TYR A 227 -0.07 -4.31 -15.51
N PRO A 228 -1.03 -5.25 -15.61
CA PRO A 228 -0.90 -6.56 -14.98
C PRO A 228 0.37 -7.31 -15.37
N GLU A 229 0.72 -7.30 -16.66
CA GLU A 229 1.95 -7.94 -17.15
C GLU A 229 3.19 -7.22 -16.61
N VAL A 230 3.17 -5.89 -16.55
CA VAL A 230 4.26 -5.09 -15.98
C VAL A 230 4.49 -5.49 -14.51
N VAL A 231 3.44 -5.54 -13.70
CA VAL A 231 3.50 -5.91 -12.28
C VAL A 231 4.00 -7.35 -12.10
N VAL A 232 3.52 -8.30 -12.90
CA VAL A 232 3.99 -9.69 -12.88
C VAL A 232 5.51 -9.78 -13.14
N ASN A 233 6.01 -9.01 -14.11
CA ASN A 233 7.43 -9.00 -14.44
C ASN A 233 8.27 -8.30 -13.38
N GLN A 234 7.87 -7.09 -12.94
CA GLN A 234 8.61 -6.29 -11.97
C GLN A 234 8.71 -6.98 -10.60
N LEU A 235 7.65 -7.69 -10.18
CA LEU A 235 7.63 -8.44 -8.92
C LEU A 235 8.21 -9.86 -9.04
N GLY A 236 8.69 -10.26 -10.23
CA GLY A 236 9.30 -11.57 -10.44
C GLY A 236 8.33 -12.74 -10.23
N LEU A 237 7.07 -12.56 -10.65
CA LEU A 237 5.99 -13.53 -10.53
C LEU A 237 5.77 -14.37 -11.80
N VAL A 238 6.54 -14.11 -12.87
CA VAL A 238 6.41 -14.75 -14.19
C VAL A 238 6.34 -16.29 -14.09
N ASN A 239 7.22 -16.90 -13.29
CA ASN A 239 7.30 -18.35 -13.17
C ASN A 239 6.10 -18.99 -12.46
N CYS A 240 5.36 -18.22 -11.64
CA CYS A 240 4.21 -18.69 -10.88
C CYS A 240 2.90 -18.02 -11.33
N GLN A 241 2.91 -17.27 -12.44
CA GLN A 241 1.76 -16.45 -12.88
C GLN A 241 0.50 -17.30 -13.13
N ASP A 242 0.66 -18.52 -13.65
CA ASP A 242 -0.44 -19.44 -13.96
C ASP A 242 -0.66 -20.48 -12.83
N THR A 243 -0.05 -20.28 -11.67
CA THR A 243 -0.24 -21.11 -10.47
C THR A 243 -1.27 -20.48 -9.55
N ILE A 244 -2.16 -21.29 -8.96
CA ILE A 244 -3.12 -20.83 -7.96
C ILE A 244 -2.41 -20.22 -6.75
N VAL A 245 -2.97 -19.14 -6.19
CA VAL A 245 -2.40 -18.48 -5.01
C VAL A 245 -2.41 -19.42 -3.81
N GLY A 246 -3.49 -20.20 -3.66
CA GLY A 246 -3.69 -21.12 -2.54
C GLY A 246 -3.87 -20.41 -1.19
N ASP A 247 -4.00 -21.22 -0.15
CA ASP A 247 -4.14 -20.78 1.24
C ASP A 247 -3.56 -21.83 2.21
N ALA A 248 -4.04 -21.85 3.47
CA ALA A 248 -3.59 -22.82 4.47
C ALA A 248 -4.05 -24.26 4.19
N LEU A 249 -5.11 -24.46 3.41
CA LEU A 249 -5.71 -25.76 3.11
C LEU A 249 -5.41 -26.21 1.67
N LEU A 250 -5.32 -25.25 0.73
CA LEU A 250 -5.05 -25.47 -0.67
C LEU A 250 -3.63 -25.06 -1.01
N ARG A 251 -2.79 -26.02 -1.40
CA ARG A 251 -1.42 -25.74 -1.82
C ARG A 251 -1.44 -24.88 -3.09
N GLY A 252 -0.72 -23.77 -3.05
CA GLY A 252 -0.48 -22.89 -4.19
C GLY A 252 0.96 -22.40 -4.23
N VAL A 253 1.14 -21.11 -4.50
CA VAL A 253 2.44 -20.44 -4.50
C VAL A 253 3.10 -20.42 -3.11
N SER A 254 4.41 -20.19 -3.07
CA SER A 254 5.15 -20.02 -1.83
C SER A 254 4.70 -18.79 -1.03
N GLY A 255 5.04 -18.74 0.27
CA GLY A 255 4.71 -17.58 1.10
C GLY A 255 5.34 -16.27 0.62
N GLY A 256 6.57 -16.32 0.09
CA GLY A 256 7.25 -15.16 -0.49
C GLY A 256 6.60 -14.69 -1.79
N GLU A 257 6.21 -15.62 -2.66
CA GLU A 257 5.43 -15.30 -3.88
C GLU A 257 4.10 -14.67 -3.52
N ARG A 258 3.33 -15.29 -2.61
CA ARG A 258 2.05 -14.74 -2.14
C ARG A 258 2.18 -13.32 -1.60
N LYS A 259 3.28 -13.02 -0.91
CA LYS A 259 3.52 -11.66 -0.41
C LYS A 259 3.68 -10.64 -1.53
N ARG A 260 4.41 -11.02 -2.57
CA ARG A 260 4.58 -10.20 -3.79
C ARG A 260 3.26 -10.06 -4.54
N VAL A 261 2.41 -11.08 -4.59
CA VAL A 261 1.05 -10.96 -5.14
C VAL A 261 0.25 -9.90 -4.39
N THR A 262 0.26 -9.90 -3.05
CA THR A 262 -0.41 -8.86 -2.25
C THR A 262 0.17 -7.46 -2.53
N THR A 263 1.49 -7.33 -2.71
CA THR A 263 2.08 -6.05 -3.12
C THR A 263 1.54 -5.59 -4.47
N GLY A 264 1.47 -6.48 -5.47
CA GLY A 264 0.96 -6.17 -6.80
C GLY A 264 -0.52 -5.79 -6.82
N GLU A 265 -1.37 -6.51 -6.07
CA GLU A 265 -2.79 -6.14 -5.93
C GLU A 265 -2.96 -4.73 -5.36
N MET A 266 -2.16 -4.40 -4.34
CA MET A 266 -2.22 -3.11 -3.67
C MET A 266 -1.65 -1.97 -4.54
N GLU A 267 -0.98 -2.28 -5.64
CA GLU A 267 -0.50 -1.33 -6.64
C GLU A 267 -1.63 -0.84 -7.57
N PHE A 268 -2.64 -1.67 -7.84
CA PHE A 268 -3.81 -1.30 -8.66
C PHE A 268 -4.86 -0.48 -7.91
N GLY A 269 -4.75 -0.38 -6.57
CA GLY A 269 -5.69 0.35 -5.73
C GLY A 269 -5.46 1.86 -5.64
N MET A 270 -4.53 2.40 -6.44
CA MET A 270 -4.18 3.83 -6.49
C MET A 270 -4.93 4.56 -7.60
#